data_AF-A0A1S1CDB7-F1
#
_entry.id   AF-A0A1S1CDB7-F1
#
_cell.length_a   1.000
_cell.length_b   1.000
_cell.length_c   1.000
_cell.angle_alpha   90.00
_cell.angle_beta   90.00
_cell.angle_gamma   90.00
#
_symmetry.space_group_name_H-M   'P 1'
#
loop_
_entity.id
_entity.type
_entity.pdbx_description
1 polymer ?
#
loop_
_entity_poly.entity_id
_entity_poly.type
_entity_poly.pdbx_seq_one_letter_code
_entity_poly.pdbx_strand_id
1 'polypeptide(L)'
;MLDSFLSSPYRTEFNPWPVSEHYAAERAGGVPEAMLLPGELTVHRSDGARMSYYLDWPEEFTEYTRAVPLRPRSKNGYPQDFTLSVAVRDGQAVFTATALSFWEQRDGRPHDREPIARGYVDVASYESCEEYAGSSAALIGWDIADLYPARMALIRALCEGIARSITMDARILADGEVQVDHKDGDLLALHVNAVSTVGGMVRALVIEQDRVPSGVSTDASERTDLQARAYYANVLSPVPGEFGNLVWSHSEDAEYYPYRPTRHKPIFHAPSPPQKLPLAVQVLMEHLPAAPLAATRTAPKRRPYLPGQARTSSPRH
;
A
#
# COMPACT_ATOMS: atom_id res chain seq x y z
N MET A 1 -20.13 -10.52 -29.66
CA MET A 1 -19.28 -9.49 -30.28
C MET A 1 -19.99 -8.15 -30.12
N LEU A 2 -19.75 -7.48 -28.99
CA LEU A 2 -20.22 -6.13 -28.68
C LEU A 2 -19.02 -5.39 -28.08
N ASP A 3 -17.93 -5.37 -28.84
CA ASP A 3 -16.79 -4.48 -28.62
C ASP A 3 -17.15 -3.10 -29.16
N SER A 4 -18.09 -2.44 -28.48
CA SER A 4 -18.40 -1.03 -28.73
C SER A 4 -17.63 -0.23 -27.70
N PHE A 5 -16.51 0.32 -28.17
CA PHE A 5 -15.65 1.33 -27.55
C PHE A 5 -16.46 2.48 -26.93
N LEU A 6 -16.97 2.29 -25.71
CA LEU A 6 -17.12 3.39 -24.78
C LEU A 6 -15.73 3.57 -24.18
N SER A 7 -15.11 4.73 -24.42
CA SER A 7 -13.92 5.12 -23.68
C SER A 7 -14.19 4.88 -22.20
N SER A 8 -13.42 4.01 -21.56
CA SER A 8 -13.57 3.75 -20.13
C SER A 8 -13.65 5.11 -19.42
N PRO A 9 -14.66 5.35 -18.57
CA PRO A 9 -14.73 6.60 -17.82
C PRO A 9 -13.58 6.72 -16.81
N TYR A 10 -12.76 5.67 -16.71
CA TYR A 10 -11.60 5.57 -15.85
C TYR A 10 -10.30 5.53 -16.66
N ARG A 11 -9.35 6.39 -16.28
CA ARG A 11 -7.93 6.31 -16.66
C ARG A 11 -7.14 5.83 -15.46
N THR A 12 -6.16 4.96 -15.68
CA THR A 12 -5.26 4.48 -14.62
C THR A 12 -3.82 4.88 -14.84
N GLU A 13 -3.11 5.09 -13.73
CA GLU A 13 -1.68 5.35 -13.64
C GLU A 13 -1.11 4.42 -12.58
N PHE A 14 -0.14 3.58 -12.95
CA PHE A 14 0.55 2.69 -12.02
C PHE A 14 1.96 3.23 -11.78
N ASN A 15 2.35 3.36 -10.52
CA ASN A 15 3.65 3.82 -10.10
C ASN A 15 4.33 2.67 -9.34
N PRO A 16 5.28 1.95 -9.98
CA PRO A 16 5.96 0.83 -9.36
C PRO A 16 6.80 1.29 -8.19
N TRP A 17 6.80 0.52 -7.11
CA TRP A 17 7.69 0.72 -5.98
C TRP A 17 9.04 0.03 -6.21
N PRO A 18 10.08 0.46 -5.48
CA PRO A 18 11.35 -0.23 -5.51
C PRO A 18 11.23 -1.69 -5.02
N VAL A 19 12.08 -2.52 -5.60
CA VAL A 19 12.18 -3.97 -5.33
C VAL A 19 13.61 -4.35 -4.97
N SER A 20 13.79 -5.49 -4.31
CA SER A 20 15.12 -6.03 -4.00
C SER A 20 15.85 -6.58 -5.22
N GLU A 21 17.17 -6.77 -5.10
CA GLU A 21 17.98 -7.48 -6.10
C GLU A 21 17.47 -8.90 -6.37
N HIS A 22 17.00 -9.60 -5.32
CA HIS A 22 16.39 -10.91 -5.46
C HIS A 22 15.16 -10.86 -6.36
N TYR A 23 14.22 -9.95 -6.07
CA TYR A 23 13.03 -9.76 -6.90
C TYR A 23 13.41 -9.51 -8.36
N ALA A 24 14.36 -8.61 -8.60
CA ALA A 24 14.79 -8.25 -9.95
C ALA A 24 15.41 -9.45 -10.70
N ALA A 25 16.19 -10.28 -10.01
CA ALA A 25 16.76 -11.50 -10.57
C ALA A 25 15.70 -12.53 -10.95
N GLU A 26 14.70 -12.77 -10.09
CA GLU A 26 13.59 -13.69 -10.37
C GLU A 26 12.76 -13.20 -11.58
N ARG A 27 12.50 -11.89 -11.66
CA ARG A 27 11.82 -11.26 -12.80
C ARG A 27 12.63 -11.44 -14.09
N ALA A 28 13.93 -11.18 -14.06
CA ALA A 28 14.81 -11.39 -15.22
C ALA A 28 14.90 -12.87 -15.63
N GLY A 29 14.77 -13.78 -14.67
CA GLY A 29 14.66 -15.23 -14.89
C GLY A 29 13.30 -15.68 -15.42
N GLY A 30 12.33 -14.79 -15.59
CA GLY A 30 10.99 -15.10 -16.11
C GLY A 30 10.09 -15.80 -15.10
N VAL A 31 10.33 -15.65 -13.80
CA VAL A 31 9.44 -16.22 -12.78
C VAL A 31 8.07 -15.54 -12.84
N PRO A 32 6.97 -16.28 -13.09
CA PRO A 32 5.64 -15.70 -13.29
C PRO A 32 5.19 -14.77 -12.16
N GLU A 33 5.43 -15.16 -10.91
CA GLU A 33 5.09 -14.38 -9.72
C GLU A 33 5.88 -13.06 -9.65
N ALA A 34 7.12 -13.02 -10.17
CA ALA A 34 7.96 -11.82 -10.19
C ALA A 34 7.62 -10.85 -11.34
N MET A 35 6.66 -11.24 -12.21
CA MET A 35 6.21 -10.37 -13.30
C MET A 35 5.28 -9.24 -12.85
N LEU A 36 4.63 -9.33 -11.69
CA LEU A 36 3.77 -8.27 -11.16
C LEU A 36 4.48 -7.38 -10.15
N LEU A 37 4.78 -6.12 -10.50
CA LEU A 37 5.48 -5.23 -9.57
C LEU A 37 4.60 -4.80 -8.39
N PRO A 38 5.16 -4.66 -7.18
CA PRO A 38 4.51 -3.90 -6.12
C PRO A 38 4.42 -2.42 -6.53
N GLY A 39 3.41 -1.70 -6.04
CA GLY A 39 3.24 -0.30 -6.42
C GLY A 39 1.92 0.34 -6.01
N GLU A 40 1.77 1.59 -6.41
CA GLU A 40 0.53 2.36 -6.26
C GLU A 40 -0.19 2.51 -7.60
N LEU A 41 -1.48 2.20 -7.61
CA LEU A 41 -2.39 2.43 -8.72
C LEU A 41 -3.31 3.60 -8.40
N THR A 42 -3.24 4.68 -9.19
CA THR A 42 -4.22 5.76 -9.16
C THR A 42 -5.24 5.59 -10.28
N VAL A 43 -6.53 5.62 -9.92
CA VAL A 43 -7.66 5.64 -10.85
C VAL A 43 -8.23 7.05 -10.91
N HIS A 44 -8.36 7.59 -12.11
CA HIS A 44 -8.97 8.89 -12.40
C HIS A 44 -10.29 8.66 -13.12
N ARG A 45 -11.36 9.30 -12.64
CA ARG A 45 -12.66 9.31 -13.32
C ARG A 45 -12.81 10.61 -14.11
N SER A 46 -13.61 10.58 -15.17
CA SER A 46 -13.89 11.72 -16.06
C SER A 46 -14.44 12.98 -15.38
N ASP A 47 -15.02 12.87 -14.20
CA ASP A 47 -15.53 14.01 -13.40
C ASP A 47 -14.46 14.65 -12.49
N GLY A 48 -13.20 14.23 -12.62
CA GLY A 48 -12.09 14.73 -11.81
C GLY A 48 -11.88 14.00 -10.49
N ALA A 49 -12.77 13.07 -10.12
CA ALA A 49 -12.56 12.24 -8.93
C ALA A 49 -11.35 11.31 -9.14
N ARG A 50 -10.53 11.16 -8.10
CA ARG A 50 -9.38 10.24 -8.11
C ARG A 50 -9.34 9.36 -6.87
N MET A 51 -8.77 8.17 -7.02
CA MET A 51 -8.58 7.24 -5.90
C MET A 51 -7.28 6.47 -6.08
N SER A 52 -6.56 6.31 -4.99
CA SER A 52 -5.30 5.56 -4.96
C SER A 52 -5.46 4.24 -4.22
N TYR A 53 -4.88 3.21 -4.80
CA TYR A 53 -4.78 1.88 -4.27
C TYR A 53 -3.33 1.45 -4.29
N TYR A 54 -2.98 0.49 -3.46
CA TYR A 54 -1.66 -0.11 -3.53
C TYR A 54 -1.72 -1.63 -3.54
N LEU A 55 -0.75 -2.20 -4.25
CA LEU A 55 -0.47 -3.63 -4.30
C LEU A 55 0.87 -3.86 -3.61
N ASP A 56 0.82 -4.39 -2.40
CA ASP A 56 2.00 -4.84 -1.66
C ASP A 56 2.30 -6.29 -2.08
N TRP A 57 2.78 -6.43 -3.31
CA TRP A 57 3.11 -7.74 -3.87
C TRP A 57 4.33 -8.32 -3.13
N PRO A 58 4.27 -9.59 -2.69
CA PRO A 58 5.33 -10.19 -1.89
C PRO A 58 6.61 -10.39 -2.71
N GLU A 59 7.73 -10.54 -2.01
CA GLU A 59 9.00 -10.96 -2.60
C GLU A 59 9.25 -12.46 -2.47
N GLU A 60 8.52 -13.14 -1.58
CA GLU A 60 8.55 -14.60 -1.45
C GLU A 60 7.62 -15.23 -2.49
N PHE A 61 8.20 -15.60 -3.63
CA PHE A 61 7.48 -16.27 -4.70
C PHE A 61 7.33 -17.76 -4.41
N THR A 62 6.09 -18.22 -4.32
CA THR A 62 5.77 -19.64 -4.18
C THR A 62 4.65 -20.00 -5.13
N GLU A 63 4.59 -21.26 -5.57
CA GLU A 63 3.50 -21.81 -6.41
C GLU A 63 2.09 -21.57 -5.81
N TYR A 64 2.02 -21.36 -4.49
CA TYR A 64 0.82 -21.00 -3.75
C TYR A 64 0.83 -19.57 -3.24
N THR A 65 1.31 -18.61 -4.06
CA THR A 65 1.21 -17.18 -3.72
C THR A 65 -0.23 -16.87 -3.34
N ARG A 66 -0.44 -16.47 -2.08
CA ARG A 66 -1.77 -16.18 -1.55
C ARG A 66 -2.37 -15.04 -2.37
N ALA A 67 -3.69 -15.03 -2.54
CA ALA A 67 -4.35 -13.91 -3.17
C ALA A 67 -4.04 -12.62 -2.39
N VAL A 68 -3.40 -11.67 -3.05
CA VAL A 68 -3.01 -10.39 -2.48
C VAL A 68 -4.12 -9.39 -2.75
N PRO A 69 -4.76 -8.82 -1.73
CA PRO A 69 -5.79 -7.83 -1.92
C PRO A 69 -5.18 -6.49 -2.35
N LEU A 70 -5.80 -5.86 -3.33
CA LEU A 70 -5.58 -4.46 -3.63
C LEU A 70 -6.19 -3.62 -2.50
N ARG A 71 -5.41 -2.74 -1.88
CA ARG A 71 -5.86 -1.97 -0.71
C ARG A 71 -5.97 -0.48 -1.04
N PRO A 72 -7.00 0.22 -0.55
CA PRO A 72 -7.05 1.67 -0.68
C PRO A 72 -5.94 2.33 0.13
N ARG A 73 -5.31 3.37 -0.43
CA ARG A 73 -4.23 4.11 0.25
C ARG A 73 -4.74 4.90 1.45
N SER A 74 -5.86 5.60 1.29
CA SER A 74 -6.49 6.40 2.35
C SER A 74 -7.91 5.91 2.62
N LYS A 75 -8.51 6.32 3.75
CA LYS A 75 -9.88 5.97 4.09
C LYS A 75 -10.81 6.61 3.06
N ASN A 76 -11.38 5.79 2.19
CA ASN A 76 -12.19 6.26 1.07
C ASN A 76 -13.46 6.99 1.54
N GLY A 77 -13.80 8.10 0.87
CA GLY A 77 -15.16 8.63 0.84
C GLY A 77 -16.07 7.90 -0.16
N TYR A 78 -15.49 7.02 -0.97
CA TYR A 78 -16.20 6.16 -1.92
C TYR A 78 -16.49 4.80 -1.26
N PRO A 79 -17.75 4.39 -1.06
CA PRO A 79 -18.04 3.04 -0.64
C PRO A 79 -17.66 2.10 -1.79
N GLN A 80 -16.53 1.40 -1.64
CA GLN A 80 -16.24 0.24 -2.46
C GLN A 80 -17.07 -0.91 -1.93
N ASP A 81 -18.02 -1.34 -2.74
CA ASP A 81 -18.87 -2.48 -2.49
C ASP A 81 -18.26 -3.78 -3.05
N PHE A 82 -16.94 -3.82 -3.24
CA PHE A 82 -16.21 -5.02 -3.61
C PHE A 82 -14.76 -4.98 -3.08
N THR A 83 -14.13 -6.16 -3.05
CA THR A 83 -12.67 -6.31 -2.91
C THR A 83 -12.11 -6.81 -4.23
N LEU A 84 -10.89 -6.40 -4.57
CA LEU A 84 -10.13 -6.95 -5.68
C LEU A 84 -8.88 -7.60 -5.12
N SER A 85 -8.61 -8.82 -5.55
CA SER A 85 -7.37 -9.54 -5.22
C SER A 85 -6.72 -10.10 -6.47
N VAL A 86 -5.41 -10.31 -6.42
CA VAL A 86 -4.64 -10.91 -7.49
C VAL A 86 -3.81 -12.07 -6.93
N ALA A 87 -3.74 -13.16 -7.68
CA ALA A 87 -2.85 -14.28 -7.43
C ALA A 87 -2.22 -14.72 -8.75
N VAL A 88 -1.01 -15.28 -8.72
CA VAL A 88 -0.44 -15.95 -9.88
C VAL A 88 -0.65 -17.47 -9.72
N ARG A 89 -1.17 -18.11 -10.77
CA ARG A 89 -1.49 -19.53 -10.85
C ARG A 89 -1.19 -20.03 -12.25
N ASP A 90 -0.41 -21.10 -12.35
CA ASP A 90 -0.09 -21.76 -13.63
C ASP A 90 0.39 -20.77 -14.72
N GLY A 91 1.23 -19.80 -14.35
CA GLY A 91 1.73 -18.78 -15.28
C GLY A 91 0.75 -17.66 -15.61
N GLN A 92 -0.41 -17.58 -14.95
CA GLN A 92 -1.42 -16.55 -15.16
C GLN A 92 -1.65 -15.71 -13.91
N ALA A 93 -1.70 -14.39 -14.06
CA ALA A 93 -2.25 -13.50 -13.06
C ALA A 93 -3.80 -13.54 -13.12
N VAL A 94 -4.40 -14.00 -12.03
CA VAL A 94 -5.85 -14.13 -11.86
C VAL A 94 -6.33 -13.03 -10.92
N PHE A 95 -7.05 -12.07 -11.48
CA PHE A 95 -7.72 -11.01 -10.74
C PHE A 95 -9.12 -11.49 -10.34
N THR A 96 -9.44 -11.43 -9.05
CA THR A 96 -10.73 -11.86 -8.51
C THR A 96 -11.41 -10.71 -7.78
N ALA A 97 -12.59 -10.31 -8.25
CA ALA A 97 -13.42 -9.31 -7.59
C ALA A 97 -14.59 -9.97 -6.84
N THR A 98 -14.76 -9.63 -5.57
CA THR A 98 -15.82 -10.17 -4.72
C THR A 98 -16.64 -9.05 -4.10
N ALA A 99 -17.96 -9.06 -4.31
CA ALA A 99 -18.86 -8.04 -3.79
C ALA A 99 -18.98 -8.08 -2.27
N LEU A 100 -18.94 -6.91 -1.64
CA LEU A 100 -19.14 -6.64 -0.23
C LEU A 100 -20.56 -6.12 0.01
N SER A 101 -21.29 -6.76 0.92
CA SER A 101 -22.51 -6.18 1.49
C SER A 101 -22.19 -4.96 2.35
N PHE A 102 -23.21 -4.15 2.65
CA PHE A 102 -23.10 -3.00 3.55
C PHE A 102 -22.39 -3.32 4.88
N TRP A 103 -22.71 -4.46 5.51
CA TRP A 103 -22.08 -4.86 6.75
C TRP A 103 -20.61 -5.23 6.57
N GLU A 104 -20.25 -5.83 5.44
CA GLU A 104 -18.86 -6.21 5.14
C GLU A 104 -18.02 -5.01 4.72
N GLN A 105 -18.63 -4.01 4.07
CA GLN A 105 -18.00 -2.71 3.84
C GLN A 105 -17.68 -2.00 5.16
N ARG A 106 -18.55 -2.14 6.16
CA ARG A 106 -18.34 -1.58 7.51
C ARG A 106 -17.33 -2.38 8.34
N ASP A 107 -17.41 -3.70 8.29
CA ASP A 107 -16.74 -4.62 9.24
C ASP A 107 -15.50 -5.30 8.65
N GLY A 108 -15.24 -5.14 7.34
CA GLY A 108 -13.98 -5.51 6.66
C GLY A 108 -13.74 -7.00 6.45
N ARG A 109 -14.73 -7.88 6.67
CA ARG A 109 -14.61 -9.32 6.43
C ARG A 109 -15.57 -9.79 5.34
N PRO A 110 -15.10 -10.06 4.13
CA PRO A 110 -15.95 -10.71 3.12
C PRO A 110 -16.32 -12.12 3.59
N HIS A 111 -17.60 -12.48 3.49
CA HIS A 111 -18.04 -13.87 3.51
C HIS A 111 -17.63 -14.51 2.18
N ASP A 112 -17.37 -15.82 2.20
CA ASP A 112 -17.12 -16.58 0.97
C ASP A 112 -18.32 -16.42 0.04
N ARG A 113 -18.10 -15.66 -1.03
CA ARG A 113 -19.06 -15.39 -2.09
C ARG A 113 -18.43 -15.75 -3.41
N GLU A 114 -19.28 -16.15 -4.34
CA GLU A 114 -18.87 -16.31 -5.72
C GLU A 114 -18.34 -14.95 -6.23
N PRO A 115 -17.20 -14.97 -6.95
CA PRO A 115 -16.67 -13.76 -7.56
C PRO A 115 -17.68 -13.13 -8.52
N ILE A 116 -17.80 -11.81 -8.46
CA ILE A 116 -18.61 -11.02 -9.38
C ILE A 116 -17.89 -10.76 -10.71
N ALA A 117 -16.56 -10.90 -10.71
CA ALA A 117 -15.73 -10.86 -11.90
C ALA A 117 -14.42 -11.60 -11.71
N ARG A 118 -13.89 -12.16 -12.79
CA ARG A 118 -12.50 -12.61 -12.88
C ARG A 118 -11.83 -12.06 -14.14
N GLY A 119 -10.60 -11.60 -14.00
CA GLY A 119 -9.75 -11.17 -15.11
C GLY A 119 -8.50 -12.03 -15.17
N TYR A 120 -8.04 -12.36 -16.37
CA TYR A 120 -6.87 -13.23 -16.58
C TYR A 120 -5.84 -12.54 -17.46
N VAL A 121 -4.58 -12.58 -17.05
CA VAL A 121 -3.42 -12.14 -17.83
C VAL A 121 -2.39 -13.26 -17.82
N ASP A 122 -1.93 -13.68 -18.99
CA ASP A 122 -0.78 -14.58 -19.08
C ASP A 122 0.49 -13.79 -18.75
N VAL A 123 1.17 -14.18 -17.69
CA VAL A 123 2.43 -13.55 -17.25
C VAL A 123 3.63 -14.41 -17.62
N ALA A 124 3.45 -15.70 -17.89
CA ALA A 124 4.51 -16.62 -18.30
C ALA A 124 4.87 -16.45 -19.79
N SER A 125 3.92 -16.02 -20.62
CA SER A 125 4.17 -15.74 -22.04
C SER A 125 4.94 -14.44 -22.31
N TYR A 126 5.20 -13.63 -21.28
CA TYR A 126 6.04 -12.44 -21.42
C TYR A 126 7.50 -12.89 -21.44
N GLU A 127 7.98 -13.33 -22.61
CA GLU A 127 9.41 -13.52 -22.83
C GLU A 127 10.14 -12.18 -22.64
N SER A 128 11.36 -12.27 -22.08
CA SER A 128 12.28 -11.18 -21.70
C SER A 128 12.07 -9.86 -22.46
N CYS A 129 12.02 -8.75 -21.70
CA CYS A 129 11.72 -7.35 -22.05
C CYS A 129 12.26 -6.72 -23.37
N GLU A 130 12.95 -7.45 -24.26
CA GLU A 130 13.54 -6.88 -25.48
C GLU A 130 12.61 -6.91 -26.70
N GLU A 131 11.66 -7.85 -26.83
CA GLU A 131 10.88 -8.01 -28.08
C GLU A 131 9.44 -7.45 -28.03
N TYR A 132 8.97 -7.03 -26.85
CA TYR A 132 7.56 -6.66 -26.62
C TYR A 132 7.32 -5.17 -26.29
N ALA A 133 8.20 -4.27 -26.76
CA ALA A 133 8.11 -2.81 -26.56
C ALA A 133 6.89 -2.10 -27.21
N GLY A 134 5.83 -2.85 -27.54
CA GLY A 134 4.61 -2.31 -28.16
C GLY A 134 3.29 -2.97 -27.74
N SER A 135 3.28 -4.07 -26.97
CA SER A 135 2.03 -4.66 -26.48
C SER A 135 1.81 -4.29 -25.02
N SER A 136 0.84 -3.42 -24.76
CA SER A 136 0.34 -3.25 -23.39
C SER A 136 -0.13 -4.61 -22.87
N ALA A 137 0.18 -4.96 -21.63
CA ALA A 137 -0.40 -6.13 -20.98
C ALA A 137 -1.93 -6.03 -20.92
N ALA A 138 -2.58 -6.56 -21.94
CA ALA A 138 -4.01 -6.62 -22.07
C ALA A 138 -4.51 -7.90 -21.41
N LEU A 139 -5.66 -7.81 -20.75
CA LEU A 139 -6.32 -9.01 -20.24
C LEU A 139 -6.73 -9.91 -21.38
N ILE A 140 -6.37 -11.17 -21.26
CA ILE A 140 -6.54 -12.21 -22.28
C ILE A 140 -7.91 -12.88 -22.12
N GLY A 141 -8.49 -12.83 -20.91
CA GLY A 141 -9.82 -13.35 -20.62
C GLY A 141 -10.55 -12.59 -19.51
N TRP A 142 -11.88 -12.69 -19.51
CA TRP A 142 -12.76 -12.06 -18.55
C TRP A 142 -14.02 -12.90 -18.30
N ASP A 143 -14.29 -13.20 -17.03
CA ASP A 143 -15.59 -13.73 -16.58
C ASP A 143 -16.35 -12.62 -15.86
N ILE A 144 -17.61 -12.40 -16.22
CA ILE A 144 -18.46 -11.37 -15.63
C ILE A 144 -19.73 -12.03 -15.09
N ALA A 145 -19.98 -11.85 -13.80
CA ALA A 145 -21.22 -12.26 -13.13
C ALA A 145 -22.03 -11.07 -12.59
N ASP A 146 -21.49 -9.85 -12.68
CA ASP A 146 -22.13 -8.64 -12.20
C ASP A 146 -23.01 -7.95 -13.25
N LEU A 147 -24.14 -7.39 -12.82
CA LEU A 147 -25.07 -6.63 -13.66
C LEU A 147 -24.85 -5.11 -13.60
N TYR A 148 -24.00 -4.60 -12.70
CA TYR A 148 -23.76 -3.15 -12.55
C TYR A 148 -22.61 -2.65 -13.43
N PRO A 149 -22.87 -1.95 -14.55
CA PRO A 149 -21.84 -1.66 -15.55
C PRO A 149 -20.72 -0.73 -15.04
N ALA A 150 -21.06 0.22 -14.15
CA ALA A 150 -20.08 1.17 -13.63
C ALA A 150 -19.05 0.53 -12.69
N ARG A 151 -19.46 -0.47 -11.89
CA ARG A 151 -18.54 -1.27 -11.06
C ARG A 151 -17.68 -2.17 -11.93
N MET A 152 -18.25 -2.78 -12.97
CA MET A 152 -17.48 -3.58 -13.92
C MET A 152 -16.44 -2.76 -14.68
N ALA A 153 -16.78 -1.55 -15.11
CA ALA A 153 -15.82 -0.64 -15.74
C ALA A 153 -14.67 -0.26 -14.78
N LEU A 154 -14.96 -0.06 -13.49
CA LEU A 154 -13.93 0.20 -12.48
C LEU A 154 -13.04 -1.04 -12.24
N ILE A 155 -13.64 -2.22 -12.05
CA ILE A 155 -12.89 -3.49 -11.88
C ILE A 155 -11.98 -3.73 -13.08
N ARG A 156 -12.48 -3.53 -14.30
CA ARG A 156 -11.70 -3.62 -15.54
C ARG A 156 -10.51 -2.67 -15.52
N ALA A 157 -10.75 -1.39 -15.25
CA ALA A 157 -9.70 -0.39 -15.20
C ALA A 157 -8.62 -0.72 -14.14
N LEU A 158 -9.03 -1.26 -12.99
CA LEU A 158 -8.11 -1.70 -11.94
C LEU A 158 -7.22 -2.86 -12.39
N CYS A 159 -7.82 -3.90 -12.99
CA CYS A 159 -7.06 -5.07 -13.46
C CYS A 159 -6.10 -4.69 -14.61
N GLU A 160 -6.58 -3.91 -15.59
CA GLU A 160 -5.75 -3.40 -16.69
C GLU A 160 -4.62 -2.49 -16.15
N GLY A 161 -4.91 -1.68 -15.15
CA GLY A 161 -3.93 -0.82 -14.48
C GLY A 161 -2.81 -1.61 -13.79
N ILE A 162 -3.15 -2.68 -13.07
CA ILE A 162 -2.17 -3.55 -12.42
C ILE A 162 -1.39 -4.35 -13.47
N ALA A 163 -2.06 -4.87 -14.50
CA ALA A 163 -1.43 -5.65 -15.55
C ALA A 163 -0.32 -4.87 -16.27
N ARG A 164 -0.47 -3.55 -16.44
CA ARG A 164 0.59 -2.69 -17.00
C ARG A 164 1.92 -2.78 -16.26
N SER A 165 1.93 -3.14 -14.97
CA SER A 165 3.17 -3.33 -14.21
C SER A 165 4.08 -4.43 -14.79
N ILE A 166 3.54 -5.36 -15.57
CA ILE A 166 4.28 -6.44 -16.23
C ILE A 166 5.34 -5.90 -17.19
N THR A 167 5.06 -4.77 -17.84
CA THR A 167 5.97 -4.16 -18.83
C THR A 167 6.70 -2.93 -18.30
N MET A 168 6.63 -2.68 -16.99
CA MET A 168 7.30 -1.55 -16.35
C MET A 168 8.60 -1.99 -15.69
N ASP A 169 9.49 -1.03 -15.49
CA ASP A 169 10.68 -1.19 -14.67
C ASP A 169 10.44 -0.63 -13.26
N ALA A 170 11.12 -1.22 -12.28
CA ALA A 170 11.19 -0.73 -10.91
C ALA A 170 12.64 -0.40 -10.56
N ARG A 171 12.83 0.58 -9.67
CA ARG A 171 14.15 0.81 -9.08
C ARG A 171 14.55 -0.39 -8.23
N ILE A 172 15.76 -0.88 -8.45
CA ILE A 172 16.37 -1.94 -7.65
C ILE A 172 17.10 -1.29 -6.48
N LEU A 173 16.90 -1.82 -5.28
CA LEU A 173 17.64 -1.42 -4.08
C LEU A 173 18.53 -2.58 -3.63
N ALA A 174 19.81 -2.31 -3.41
CA ALA A 174 20.72 -3.25 -2.75
C ALA A 174 20.37 -3.38 -1.25
N ASP A 175 20.85 -4.43 -0.59
CA ASP A 175 20.60 -4.64 0.84
C ASP A 175 21.11 -3.44 1.69
N GLY A 176 20.23 -2.92 2.54
CA GLY A 176 20.44 -1.70 3.33
C GLY A 176 20.18 -0.38 2.59
N GLU A 177 19.91 -0.41 1.28
CA GLU A 177 19.57 0.81 0.54
C GLU A 177 18.14 1.29 0.80
N VAL A 178 17.99 2.60 0.67
CA VAL A 178 16.77 3.33 1.01
C VAL A 178 16.34 4.23 -0.15
N GLN A 179 15.04 4.27 -0.39
CA GLN A 179 14.40 5.25 -1.25
C GLN A 179 13.30 5.99 -0.52
N VAL A 180 13.31 7.32 -0.64
CA VAL A 180 12.29 8.21 -0.07
C VAL A 180 11.55 8.90 -1.21
N ASP A 181 10.26 8.62 -1.35
CA ASP A 181 9.43 9.14 -2.43
C ASP A 181 8.72 10.42 -2.01
N HIS A 182 8.84 11.45 -2.85
CA HIS A 182 8.16 12.72 -2.70
C HIS A 182 7.38 13.10 -3.96
N LYS A 183 6.27 13.81 -3.80
CA LYS A 183 5.51 14.41 -4.90
C LYS A 183 4.97 15.75 -4.48
N ASP A 184 5.23 16.80 -5.27
CA ASP A 184 4.75 18.16 -4.99
C ASP A 184 5.10 18.66 -3.57
N GLY A 185 6.26 18.26 -3.05
CA GLY A 185 6.73 18.59 -1.69
C GLY A 185 6.20 17.65 -0.58
N ASP A 186 5.31 16.73 -0.93
CA ASP A 186 4.70 15.80 0.01
C ASP A 186 5.49 14.50 0.09
N LEU A 187 5.80 14.05 1.30
CA LEU A 187 6.32 12.70 1.53
C LEU A 187 5.23 11.66 1.21
N LEU A 188 5.54 10.74 0.31
CA LEU A 188 4.65 9.66 -0.09
C LEU A 188 5.02 8.34 0.56
N ALA A 189 6.28 7.94 0.50
CA ALA A 189 6.68 6.64 0.99
C ALA A 189 8.18 6.60 1.36
N LEU A 190 8.51 5.66 2.21
CA LEU A 190 9.87 5.23 2.51
C LEU A 190 9.97 3.74 2.19
N HIS A 191 10.97 3.35 1.42
CA HIS A 191 11.25 1.99 1.03
C HIS A 191 12.66 1.64 1.49
N VAL A 192 12.80 0.51 2.18
CA VAL A 192 14.10 0.01 2.65
C VAL A 192 14.22 -1.45 2.21
N ASN A 193 15.29 -1.79 1.50
CA ASN A 193 15.65 -3.18 1.33
C ASN A 193 16.37 -3.63 2.61
N ALA A 194 15.72 -4.50 3.37
CA ALA A 194 16.26 -5.01 4.63
C ALA A 194 16.32 -6.54 4.60
N VAL A 195 16.66 -7.11 3.45
CA VAL A 195 16.67 -8.56 3.24
C VAL A 195 17.55 -9.31 4.24
N SER A 196 18.72 -8.78 4.61
CA SER A 196 19.59 -9.41 5.61
C SER A 196 19.03 -9.36 7.04
N THR A 197 18.13 -8.41 7.32
CA THR A 197 17.65 -8.13 8.68
C THR A 197 16.25 -8.68 8.92
N VAL A 198 15.33 -8.48 7.98
CA VAL A 198 13.91 -8.87 8.09
C VAL A 198 13.40 -9.77 6.96
N GLY A 199 14.26 -10.14 6.02
CA GLY A 199 13.92 -11.07 4.93
C GLY A 199 13.25 -10.43 3.71
N GLY A 200 13.19 -9.11 3.59
CA GLY A 200 12.74 -8.45 2.36
C GLY A 200 12.57 -6.94 2.47
N MET A 201 11.80 -6.38 1.53
CA MET A 201 11.47 -4.96 1.48
C MET A 201 10.53 -4.53 2.61
N VAL A 202 10.93 -3.52 3.39
CA VAL A 202 10.09 -2.85 4.38
C VAL A 202 9.67 -1.49 3.85
N ARG A 203 8.39 -1.14 4.01
CA ARG A 203 7.84 0.11 3.48
C ARG A 203 7.04 0.86 4.54
N ALA A 204 7.18 2.19 4.57
CA ALA A 204 6.26 3.08 5.26
C ALA A 204 5.52 3.92 4.21
N LEU A 205 4.20 3.71 4.09
CA LEU A 205 3.36 4.42 3.13
C LEU A 205 2.60 5.53 3.82
N VAL A 206 2.90 6.79 3.51
CA VAL A 206 2.22 7.94 4.11
C VAL A 206 0.77 7.99 3.66
N ILE A 207 -0.14 7.90 4.62
CA ILE A 207 -1.59 7.93 4.39
C ILE A 207 -2.21 9.28 4.77
N GLU A 208 -1.56 10.02 5.65
CA GLU A 208 -2.00 11.33 6.12
C GLU A 208 -0.79 12.16 6.58
N GLN A 209 -0.90 13.48 6.45
CA GLN A 209 0.09 14.43 6.95
C GLN A 209 -0.63 15.51 7.75
N ASP A 210 -0.20 15.72 8.99
CA ASP A 210 -0.68 16.84 9.80
C ASP A 210 0.02 18.11 9.31
N ARG A 211 -0.75 19.04 8.72
CA ARG A 211 -0.21 20.27 8.14
C ARG A 211 -0.68 21.50 8.90
N VAL A 212 0.23 22.46 9.01
CA VAL A 212 -0.06 23.77 9.58
C VAL A 212 0.46 24.85 8.63
N PRO A 213 -0.11 26.08 8.68
CA PRO A 213 0.44 27.21 7.93
C PRO A 213 1.92 27.37 8.23
N SER A 214 2.75 27.45 7.19
CA SER A 214 4.13 27.89 7.37
C SER A 214 4.08 29.31 7.95
N GLY A 215 4.81 29.53 9.04
CA GLY A 215 4.71 30.76 9.82
C GLY A 215 5.34 31.97 9.15
N VAL A 216 5.05 32.25 7.87
CA VAL A 216 5.27 33.54 7.18
C VAL A 216 4.34 33.59 5.96
N SER A 217 3.20 34.29 6.04
CA SER A 217 2.57 34.85 4.83
C SER A 217 2.06 36.25 5.12
N THR A 218 2.72 37.26 4.56
CA THR A 218 2.28 38.66 4.59
C THR A 218 1.41 39.06 3.40
N ASP A 219 1.13 38.17 2.46
CA ASP A 219 0.35 38.51 1.28
C ASP A 219 -0.85 37.57 1.06
N ALA A 220 -2.00 38.19 0.84
CA ALA A 220 -3.30 37.58 0.65
C ALA A 220 -3.42 36.94 -0.76
N SER A 221 -2.79 35.79 -0.95
CA SER A 221 -2.96 34.92 -2.12
C SER A 221 -3.35 33.50 -1.68
N GLU A 222 -4.37 32.93 -2.33
CA GLU A 222 -5.16 31.75 -1.92
C GLU A 222 -4.45 30.38 -1.94
N ARG A 223 -3.16 30.33 -1.63
CA ARG A 223 -2.47 29.10 -1.27
C ARG A 223 -1.58 29.40 -0.08
N THR A 224 -2.13 29.25 1.12
CA THR A 224 -1.31 29.20 2.33
C THR A 224 -0.33 28.05 2.13
N ASP A 225 0.98 28.32 2.15
CA ASP A 225 2.02 27.29 2.09
C ASP A 225 1.92 26.42 3.35
N LEU A 226 1.12 25.36 3.27
CA LEU A 226 0.92 24.40 4.35
C LEU A 226 2.10 23.43 4.37
N GLN A 227 2.81 23.39 5.50
CA GLN A 227 3.94 22.48 5.68
C GLN A 227 3.58 21.37 6.67
N ALA A 228 4.11 20.17 6.42
CA ALA A 228 3.90 19.03 7.28
C ALA A 228 4.62 19.21 8.63
N ARG A 229 3.88 18.95 9.70
CA ARG A 229 4.36 18.89 11.08
C ARG A 229 4.56 17.45 11.55
N ALA A 230 3.77 16.52 11.05
CA ALA A 230 3.89 15.09 11.34
C ALA A 230 3.37 14.25 10.18
N TYR A 231 3.84 13.00 10.10
CA TYR A 231 3.43 12.01 9.12
C TYR A 231 2.73 10.84 9.81
N TYR A 232 1.74 10.28 9.12
CA TYR A 232 1.06 9.05 9.48
C TYR A 232 1.22 8.07 8.33
N ALA A 233 1.77 6.89 8.60
CA ALA A 233 2.04 5.89 7.59
C ALA A 233 1.57 4.49 7.98
N ASN A 234 1.16 3.70 6.98
CA ASN A 234 1.04 2.26 7.14
C ASN A 234 2.43 1.62 7.03
N VAL A 235 2.72 0.68 7.93
CA VAL A 235 3.93 -0.15 7.86
C VAL A 235 3.60 -1.44 7.11
N LEU A 236 4.34 -1.69 6.04
CA LEU A 236 4.31 -2.93 5.28
C LEU A 236 5.62 -3.68 5.54
N SER A 237 5.49 -4.90 6.05
CA SER A 237 6.60 -5.76 6.44
C SER A 237 6.47 -7.10 5.71
N PRO A 238 7.59 -7.69 5.26
CA PRO A 238 7.58 -9.05 4.73
C PRO A 238 7.24 -10.07 5.83
N VAL A 239 7.43 -9.70 7.11
CA VAL A 239 7.17 -10.59 8.24
C VAL A 239 5.65 -10.71 8.50
N PRO A 240 5.09 -11.93 8.45
CA PRO A 240 3.66 -12.13 8.68
C PRO A 240 3.21 -11.59 10.05
N GLY A 241 2.21 -10.72 10.04
CA GLY A 241 1.63 -10.15 11.26
C GLY A 241 2.32 -8.88 11.77
N GLU A 242 3.43 -8.45 11.17
CA GLU A 242 4.08 -7.17 11.48
C GLU A 242 3.49 -6.00 10.65
N PHE A 243 2.16 -5.89 10.64
CA PHE A 243 1.45 -4.77 10.03
C PHE A 243 0.99 -3.79 11.12
N GLY A 244 1.08 -2.49 10.85
CA GLY A 244 0.71 -1.46 11.82
C GLY A 244 0.75 -0.07 11.22
N ASN A 245 0.69 0.93 12.10
CA ASN A 245 0.77 2.34 11.72
C ASN A 245 1.94 3.00 12.45
N LEU A 246 2.61 3.93 11.79
CA LEU A 246 3.74 4.68 12.31
C LEU A 246 3.41 6.17 12.22
N VAL A 247 3.64 6.89 13.31
CA VAL A 247 3.43 8.34 13.39
C VAL A 247 4.70 9.00 13.85
N TRP A 248 5.17 10.04 13.16
CA TRP A 248 6.40 10.73 13.54
C TRP A 248 6.44 12.18 13.06
N SER A 249 7.19 13.02 13.79
CA SER A 249 7.69 14.31 13.32
C SER A 249 9.21 14.23 13.10
N HIS A 250 9.92 13.52 13.97
CA HIS A 250 11.33 13.14 13.86
C HIS A 250 11.45 11.62 14.08
N SER A 251 12.55 11.01 13.63
CA SER A 251 12.80 9.58 13.91
C SER A 251 12.78 9.26 15.41
N GLU A 252 13.29 10.16 16.25
CA GLU A 252 13.36 9.99 17.70
C GLU A 252 12.00 10.02 18.43
N ASP A 253 10.96 10.60 17.81
CA ASP A 253 9.62 10.69 18.38
C ASP A 253 8.62 9.75 17.71
N ALA A 254 9.10 8.84 16.86
CA ALA A 254 8.26 7.90 16.16
C ALA A 254 7.51 6.97 17.12
N GLU A 255 6.21 6.85 16.90
CA GLU A 255 5.29 6.00 17.65
C GLU A 255 4.69 4.94 16.73
N TYR A 256 4.85 3.67 17.11
CA TYR A 256 4.29 2.54 16.37
C TYR A 256 3.05 1.95 17.04
N TYR A 257 2.00 1.82 16.25
CA TYR A 257 0.69 1.33 16.64
C TYR A 257 0.46 -0.02 15.95
N PRO A 258 0.63 -1.15 16.67
CA PRO A 258 0.47 -2.47 16.08
C PRO A 258 -0.99 -2.67 15.69
N TYR A 259 -1.23 -3.18 14.48
CA TYR A 259 -2.56 -3.57 14.07
C TYR A 259 -2.81 -5.03 14.44
N ARG A 260 -3.83 -5.29 15.28
CA ARG A 260 -4.24 -6.65 15.63
C ARG A 260 -5.57 -6.99 14.96
N PRO A 261 -5.58 -7.85 13.91
CA PRO A 261 -6.81 -8.27 13.24
C PRO A 261 -7.71 -9.18 14.11
N THR A 262 -7.26 -9.57 15.31
CA THR A 262 -7.99 -10.45 16.23
C THR A 262 -9.15 -9.79 16.96
N ARG A 263 -9.35 -8.47 16.83
CA ARG A 263 -10.57 -7.80 17.31
C ARG A 263 -11.27 -7.13 16.14
N HIS A 264 -12.59 -7.34 16.07
CA HIS A 264 -13.49 -6.99 14.96
C HIS A 264 -13.64 -5.48 14.64
N LYS A 265 -12.78 -4.64 15.20
CA LYS A 265 -12.66 -3.22 14.88
C LYS A 265 -11.17 -2.88 14.85
N PRO A 266 -10.70 -2.01 13.93
CA PRO A 266 -9.37 -1.42 14.03
C PRO A 266 -9.28 -0.70 15.38
N ILE A 267 -8.74 -1.37 16.39
CA ILE A 267 -8.38 -0.74 17.65
C ILE A 267 -6.89 -0.53 17.53
N PHE A 268 -6.49 0.69 17.17
CA PHE A 268 -5.13 1.11 17.39
C PHE A 268 -4.85 0.98 18.89
N HIS A 269 -3.88 0.15 19.23
CA HIS A 269 -3.43 0.00 20.61
C HIS A 269 -2.66 1.25 21.04
N ALA A 270 -2.32 1.36 22.33
CA ALA A 270 -1.36 2.37 22.76
C ALA A 270 -0.03 2.18 21.98
N PRO A 271 0.75 3.27 21.76
CA PRO A 271 2.08 3.18 21.15
C PRO A 271 2.89 2.06 21.77
N SER A 272 3.57 1.29 20.93
CA SER A 272 4.53 0.30 21.38
C SER A 272 5.72 1.00 22.03
N PRO A 273 6.16 0.54 23.21
CA PRO A 273 7.38 1.07 23.79
C PRO A 273 8.58 0.70 22.91
N PRO A 274 9.64 1.52 22.85
CA PRO A 274 10.78 1.31 21.95
C PRO A 274 11.40 -0.09 22.02
N GLN A 275 11.45 -0.69 23.21
CA GLN A 275 12.04 -2.02 23.43
C GLN A 275 11.20 -3.19 22.89
N LYS A 276 9.99 -2.92 22.40
CA LYS A 276 9.04 -3.93 21.88
C LYS A 276 8.68 -3.68 20.41
N LEU A 277 9.42 -2.80 19.74
CA LEU A 277 9.17 -2.51 18.33
C LEU A 277 9.52 -3.73 17.47
N PRO A 278 8.67 -4.10 16.49
CA PRO A 278 9.04 -5.08 15.48
C PRO A 278 10.32 -4.66 14.76
N LEU A 279 11.11 -5.64 14.30
CA LEU A 279 12.42 -5.35 13.69
C LEU A 279 12.26 -4.50 12.42
N ALA A 280 11.24 -4.76 11.61
CA ALA A 280 10.91 -3.93 10.44
C ALA A 280 10.67 -2.46 10.80
N VAL A 281 10.06 -2.19 11.95
CA VAL A 281 9.82 -0.81 12.42
C VAL A 281 11.11 -0.17 12.90
N GLN A 282 11.98 -0.92 13.58
CA GLN A 282 13.29 -0.42 14.00
C GLN A 282 14.12 0.02 12.78
N VAL A 283 14.15 -0.80 11.73
CA VAL A 283 14.82 -0.46 10.45
C VAL A 283 14.25 0.82 9.85
N LEU A 284 12.93 0.95 9.76
CA LEU A 284 12.31 2.18 9.22
C LEU A 284 12.71 3.42 10.02
N MET A 285 12.74 3.32 11.36
CA MET A 285 13.04 4.44 12.25
C MET A 285 14.43 5.05 12.02
N GLU A 286 15.40 4.26 11.58
CA GLU A 286 16.76 4.74 11.26
C GLU A 286 16.79 5.69 10.05
N HIS A 287 15.76 5.63 9.20
CA HIS A 287 15.71 6.34 7.92
C HIS A 287 14.54 7.31 7.78
N LEU A 288 13.73 7.49 8.83
CA LEU A 288 12.57 8.38 8.78
C LEU A 288 13.01 9.83 8.52
N PRO A 289 12.51 10.49 7.46
CA PRO A 289 12.76 11.89 7.25
C PRO A 289 12.04 12.73 8.30
N ALA A 290 12.68 13.82 8.73
CA ALA A 290 12.05 14.80 9.62
C ALA A 290 10.96 15.59 8.86
N ALA A 291 9.84 15.85 9.51
CA ALA A 291 8.83 16.75 8.96
C ALA A 291 9.37 18.20 8.92
N PRO A 292 9.05 19.00 7.90
CA PRO A 292 9.54 20.37 7.75
C PRO A 292 9.35 21.26 8.98
N LEU A 293 8.24 21.10 9.71
CA LEU A 293 7.93 21.86 10.93
C LEU A 293 8.12 21.09 12.24
N ALA A 294 8.87 19.99 12.22
CA ALA A 294 9.03 19.12 13.38
C ALA A 294 9.60 19.84 14.62
N ALA A 295 10.46 20.85 14.44
CA ALA A 295 11.02 21.66 15.52
C ALA A 295 10.00 22.54 16.28
N THR A 296 8.78 22.71 15.76
CA THR A 296 7.70 23.42 16.47
C THR A 296 7.06 22.59 17.58
N ARG A 297 7.40 21.29 17.66
CA ARG A 297 7.09 20.41 18.78
C ARG A 297 8.34 20.25 19.63
N THR A 298 8.39 20.93 20.78
CA THR A 298 9.12 20.32 21.90
C THR A 298 8.35 19.05 22.24
N ALA A 299 8.92 17.88 21.95
CA ALA A 299 8.33 16.63 22.39
C ALA A 299 8.00 16.78 23.89
N PRO A 300 6.76 16.51 24.34
CA PRO A 300 6.50 16.50 25.77
C PRO A 300 7.52 15.54 26.40
N LYS A 301 8.24 16.01 27.45
CA LYS A 301 9.27 15.19 28.11
C LYS A 301 8.72 13.78 28.25
N ARG A 302 9.38 12.81 27.59
CA ARG A 302 9.07 11.39 27.72
C ARG A 302 8.85 11.15 29.21
N ARG A 303 7.64 10.75 29.63
CA ARG A 303 7.44 10.38 31.04
C ARG A 303 8.51 9.33 31.31
N PRO A 304 9.44 9.55 32.25
CA PRO A 304 10.39 8.53 32.58
C PRO A 304 9.57 7.30 32.95
N TYR A 305 9.90 6.16 32.34
CA TYR A 305 9.45 4.88 32.87
C TYR A 305 9.95 4.84 34.31
N LEU A 306 9.05 5.11 35.26
CA LEU A 306 9.35 4.92 36.67
C LEU A 306 9.43 3.41 36.87
N PRO A 307 10.61 2.84 37.20
CA PRO A 307 10.68 1.46 37.60
C PRO A 307 9.95 1.36 38.95
N GLY A 308 8.86 0.60 39.03
CA GLY A 308 8.26 0.25 40.31
C GLY A 308 6.88 0.82 40.64
N GLN A 309 6.00 1.11 39.68
CA GLN A 309 4.56 1.14 40.01
C GLN A 309 4.03 -0.28 40.19
N ALA A 310 4.24 -0.79 41.40
CA ALA A 310 3.56 -1.97 41.91
C ALA A 310 2.05 -1.82 41.70
N ARG A 311 1.42 -2.87 41.15
CA ARG A 311 -0.03 -3.01 41.11
C ARG A 311 -0.57 -2.99 42.54
N THR A 312 -1.09 -1.85 42.98
CA THR A 312 -2.02 -1.83 44.11
C THR A 312 -3.38 -2.27 43.56
N SER A 313 -3.69 -3.56 43.75
CA SER A 313 -5.04 -4.08 43.64
C SER A 313 -5.92 -3.38 44.68
N SER A 314 -6.89 -2.57 44.24
CA SER A 314 -7.99 -2.17 45.12
C SER A 314 -9.00 -3.32 45.24
N PRO A 315 -9.52 -3.62 46.44
CA PRO A 315 -10.55 -4.63 46.63
C PRO A 315 -11.88 -4.13 46.09
N ARG A 316 -12.63 -5.05 45.48
CA ARG A 316 -14.01 -4.84 45.05
C ARG A 316 -14.90 -4.62 46.28
N HIS A 317 -15.74 -3.60 46.20
CA HIS A 317 -17.05 -3.56 46.87
C HIS A 317 -18.12 -3.60 45.77
#